data_AF-A0A7S3DXI4-F1
#
_entry.id   AF-A0A7S3DXI4-F1
#
_cell.length_a   1.000
_cell.length_b   1.000
_cell.length_c   1.000
_cell.angle_alpha   90.00
_cell.angle_beta   90.00
_cell.angle_gamma   90.00
#
_symmetry.space_group_name_H-M   'P 1'
#
loop_
_entity.id
_entity.type
_entity.pdbx_description
1 polymer ?
#
loop_
_entity_poly.entity_id
_entity_poly.type
_entity_poly.pdbx_seq_one_letter_code
_entity_poly.pdbx_strand_id
1 'polypeptide(L)'
;PGIHGEQAIPLRAVSAGEWMVESIVGVDMEKDAVYVTGTFDSPLERHLYALPLLNRRLLSQDPSDAADDNGMRRGLTKVMHALSGKGNGRSGRVQDAIWSSMRPLRLTIEAGMHSIVMDESCQIFVDTSSDLDRPTSSRIYELPYEIWDSSTPLSLKLIYTLFDAIHEDNSLSALPLGQPQLDGLPSGARLLASLPPPELISFPTSDGAETLHAAVYRPNPRIFGPGPYPLVCAVYGGPHVQRVNRSWSQCADMRAQRLRSLGFCVVKCDNRGSSRRGIVFESAISRRLGRLEVLDQVAAVRQLTLRGIVDSSRVGVYGWSYGGYLAAMCMARAPDVFSCGVSGAPVTSWDGYDTHYTERYM
;
A
#
# COMPACT_ATOMS: atom_id res chain seq x y z
N PRO A 1 -23.55 13.79 -5.87
CA PRO A 1 -23.89 14.57 -7.08
C PRO A 1 -23.03 15.84 -7.18
N GLY A 2 -22.21 15.96 -8.24
CA GLY A 2 -21.59 17.23 -8.62
C GLY A 2 -20.06 17.22 -8.75
N ILE A 3 -19.51 16.49 -9.74
CA ILE A 3 -18.32 16.87 -10.55
C ILE A 3 -18.46 16.26 -11.98
N HIS A 4 -19.24 15.21 -12.18
CA HIS A 4 -19.50 14.65 -13.51
C HIS A 4 -20.71 15.33 -14.16
N GLY A 5 -20.46 16.33 -15.02
CA GLY A 5 -21.44 16.65 -16.05
C GLY A 5 -21.55 15.44 -16.98
N GLU A 6 -22.77 15.09 -17.41
CA GLU A 6 -23.13 13.96 -18.29
C GLU A 6 -22.40 13.95 -19.67
N GLN A 7 -21.46 14.87 -19.89
CA GLN A 7 -20.70 15.09 -21.12
C GLN A 7 -19.18 15.05 -20.92
N ALA A 8 -18.67 14.48 -19.81
CA ALA A 8 -17.23 14.31 -19.66
C ALA A 8 -16.71 13.25 -20.64
N ILE A 9 -16.04 13.68 -21.71
CA ILE A 9 -15.36 12.78 -22.65
C ILE A 9 -13.96 12.49 -22.10
N PRO A 10 -13.62 11.23 -21.79
CA PRO A 10 -12.27 10.87 -21.41
C PRO A 10 -11.31 11.19 -22.56
N LEU A 11 -10.36 12.10 -22.33
CA LEU A 11 -9.38 12.46 -23.35
C LEU A 11 -8.37 11.32 -23.55
N ARG A 12 -7.79 10.82 -22.45
CA ARG A 12 -6.82 9.70 -22.43
C ARG A 12 -6.55 9.22 -21.01
N ALA A 13 -5.95 8.05 -20.87
CA ALA A 13 -5.37 7.62 -19.60
C ALA A 13 -3.91 8.06 -19.48
N VAL A 14 -3.50 8.47 -18.27
CA VAL A 14 -2.15 8.96 -17.96
C VAL A 14 -1.27 7.85 -17.34
N SER A 15 -1.90 6.76 -16.89
CA SER A 15 -1.27 5.57 -16.33
C SER A 15 -2.06 4.32 -16.72
N ALA A 16 -1.40 3.17 -16.81
CA ALA A 16 -2.03 1.86 -17.01
C ALA A 16 -1.19 0.74 -16.41
N GLY A 17 -1.80 -0.44 -16.22
CA GLY A 17 -1.16 -1.65 -15.70
C GLY A 17 -1.83 -2.18 -14.43
N GLU A 18 -1.28 -3.28 -13.91
CA GLU A 18 -1.76 -3.97 -12.70
C GLU A 18 -1.20 -3.31 -11.42
N TRP A 19 -1.52 -2.03 -11.23
CA TRP A 19 -1.13 -1.23 -10.07
C TRP A 19 -2.15 -0.10 -9.84
N MET A 20 -2.08 0.53 -8.67
CA MET A 20 -2.99 1.61 -8.29
C MET A 20 -2.25 2.93 -8.11
N VAL A 21 -2.82 3.99 -8.69
CA VAL A 21 -2.58 5.37 -8.24
C VAL A 21 -3.39 5.60 -6.97
N GLU A 22 -2.73 6.04 -5.91
CA GLU A 22 -3.34 6.30 -4.60
C GLU A 22 -3.66 7.78 -4.39
N SER A 23 -2.77 8.66 -4.84
CA SER A 23 -2.99 10.11 -4.77
C SER A 23 -2.27 10.83 -5.91
N ILE A 24 -2.82 11.97 -6.31
CA ILE A 24 -2.11 12.99 -7.09
C ILE A 24 -1.53 13.97 -6.08
N VAL A 25 -0.22 14.20 -6.13
CA VAL A 25 0.47 15.11 -5.19
C VAL A 25 0.92 16.40 -5.85
N GLY A 26 1.02 16.46 -7.18
CA GLY A 26 1.39 17.67 -7.91
C GLY A 26 1.09 17.55 -9.40
N VAL A 27 0.86 18.69 -10.06
CA VAL A 27 0.63 18.79 -11.51
C VAL A 27 1.45 19.96 -12.02
N ASP A 28 2.46 19.68 -12.83
CA ASP A 28 3.34 20.68 -13.44
C ASP A 28 3.06 20.74 -14.95
N MET A 29 2.35 21.79 -15.36
CA MET A 29 1.96 22.01 -16.75
C MET A 29 3.14 22.46 -17.63
N GLU A 30 4.16 23.09 -17.03
CA GLU A 30 5.34 23.56 -17.77
C GLU A 30 6.25 22.38 -18.11
N LYS A 31 6.42 21.44 -17.17
CA LYS A 31 7.20 20.21 -17.37
C LYS A 31 6.39 19.06 -17.99
N ASP A 32 5.13 19.26 -18.34
CA ASP A 32 4.23 18.22 -18.84
C ASP A 32 4.17 16.99 -17.91
N ALA A 33 4.07 17.19 -16.59
CA ALA A 33 4.21 16.14 -15.59
C ALA A 33 3.08 16.12 -14.55
N VAL A 34 2.59 14.93 -14.22
CA VAL A 34 1.78 14.69 -13.03
C VAL A 34 2.53 13.79 -12.07
N TYR A 35 2.56 14.21 -10.81
CA TYR A 35 3.22 13.50 -9.73
C TYR A 35 2.18 12.74 -8.92
N VAL A 36 2.38 11.44 -8.78
CA VAL A 36 1.43 10.55 -8.12
C VAL A 36 2.12 9.64 -7.11
N THR A 37 1.41 9.27 -6.05
CA THR A 37 1.82 8.11 -5.25
C THR A 37 1.08 6.86 -5.71
N GLY A 38 1.73 5.69 -5.64
CA GLY A 38 1.09 4.45 -6.06
C GLY A 38 1.87 3.18 -5.72
N THR A 39 1.38 2.07 -6.26
CA THR A 39 1.86 0.70 -5.98
C THR A 39 2.59 0.06 -7.17
N PHE A 40 3.19 0.86 -8.06
CA PHE A 40 3.75 0.34 -9.32
C PHE A 40 4.86 -0.70 -9.10
N ASP A 41 5.76 -0.46 -8.14
CA ASP A 41 6.86 -1.38 -7.84
C ASP A 41 6.37 -2.60 -7.04
N SER A 42 5.44 -2.39 -6.10
CA SER A 42 4.89 -3.44 -5.25
C SER A 42 3.61 -2.98 -4.55
N PRO A 43 2.61 -3.85 -4.32
CA PRO A 43 1.48 -3.53 -3.46
C PRO A 43 1.88 -3.36 -1.98
N LEU A 44 3.07 -3.80 -1.58
CA LEU A 44 3.58 -3.67 -0.22
C LEU A 44 4.32 -2.35 0.03
N GLU A 45 4.60 -1.60 -1.03
CA GLU A 45 5.34 -0.34 -1.00
C GLU A 45 4.47 0.79 -1.53
N ARG A 46 4.84 2.03 -1.23
CA ARG A 46 4.24 3.22 -1.83
C ARG A 46 5.36 4.14 -2.23
N HIS A 47 5.39 4.54 -3.49
CA HIS A 47 6.43 5.42 -4.01
C HIS A 47 5.84 6.63 -4.71
N LEU A 48 6.67 7.66 -4.86
CA LEU A 48 6.39 8.82 -5.71
C LEU A 48 6.79 8.51 -7.15
N TYR A 49 5.93 8.85 -8.09
CA TYR A 49 6.14 8.67 -9.51
C TYR A 49 5.83 9.96 -10.27
N ALA A 50 6.60 10.24 -11.32
CA ALA A 50 6.24 11.20 -12.36
C ALA A 50 5.68 10.46 -13.58
N LEU A 51 4.59 10.99 -14.14
CA LEU A 51 3.94 10.53 -15.36
C LEU A 51 3.76 11.72 -16.34
N PRO A 52 3.88 11.52 -17.66
CA PRO A 52 3.70 12.59 -18.63
C PRO A 52 2.22 12.98 -18.81
N LEU A 53 1.90 14.27 -18.67
CA LEU A 53 0.52 14.80 -18.75
C LEU A 53 -0.06 14.75 -20.17
N LEU A 54 0.71 15.17 -21.19
CA LEU A 54 0.33 15.23 -22.61
C LEU A 54 1.16 14.30 -23.50
N ASN A 55 2.26 13.72 -23.00
CA ASN A 55 3.06 12.70 -23.69
C ASN A 55 3.27 13.06 -25.18
N ARG A 56 3.91 14.22 -25.43
CA ARG A 56 4.07 14.81 -26.79
C ARG A 56 4.67 13.85 -27.82
N ARG A 57 5.42 12.83 -27.39
CA ARG A 57 5.98 11.77 -28.28
C ARG A 57 4.93 10.89 -28.97
N LEU A 58 3.71 10.78 -28.44
CA LEU A 58 2.59 10.08 -29.10
C LEU A 58 1.80 10.99 -30.05
N LEU A 59 1.84 12.30 -29.83
CA LEU A 59 1.20 13.30 -30.69
C LEU A 59 2.01 13.58 -31.97
N SER A 60 3.30 13.28 -31.98
CA SER A 60 4.17 13.52 -33.14
C SER A 60 4.09 12.45 -34.24
N GLN A 61 3.11 11.55 -34.21
CA GLN A 61 2.92 10.53 -35.26
C GLN A 61 1.92 10.92 -36.34
N ASP A 62 1.22 12.05 -36.21
CA ASP A 62 0.38 12.59 -37.28
C ASP A 62 0.89 13.97 -37.74
N PRO A 63 1.46 14.09 -38.95
CA PRO A 63 2.03 15.34 -39.46
C PRO A 63 1.00 16.47 -39.68
N SER A 64 -0.29 16.18 -39.51
CA SER A 64 -1.39 17.09 -39.84
C SER A 64 -1.83 18.02 -38.72
N ASP A 65 -1.47 17.75 -37.46
CA ASP A 65 -1.87 18.55 -36.29
C ASP A 65 -0.90 19.69 -35.93
N ALA A 66 0.18 19.88 -36.71
CA ALA A 66 1.20 20.90 -36.47
C ALA A 66 0.79 22.33 -36.87
N ALA A 67 -0.50 22.57 -37.13
CA ALA A 67 -0.97 23.81 -37.76
C ALA A 67 -2.21 24.42 -37.08
N ASP A 68 -2.20 24.65 -35.76
CA ASP A 68 -2.92 25.82 -35.21
C ASP A 68 -2.48 26.18 -33.78
N ASP A 69 -1.84 27.34 -33.62
CA ASP A 69 -1.42 27.91 -32.32
C ASP A 69 -2.62 28.32 -31.43
N ASN A 70 -3.84 28.31 -31.98
CA ASN A 70 -5.07 28.73 -31.29
C ASN A 70 -5.86 27.60 -30.60
N GLY A 71 -5.47 26.33 -30.77
CA GLY A 71 -6.12 25.20 -30.07
C GLY A 71 -5.83 25.15 -28.56
N MET A 72 -4.74 25.81 -28.14
CA MET A 72 -4.14 25.68 -26.80
C MET A 72 -5.00 26.27 -25.65
N ARG A 73 -5.94 27.18 -25.95
CA ARG A 73 -6.74 27.88 -24.92
C ARG A 73 -8.12 27.28 -24.62
N ARG A 74 -8.59 26.29 -25.38
CA ARG A 74 -9.95 25.71 -25.19
C ARG A 74 -9.99 24.35 -24.51
N GLY A 75 -8.85 23.71 -24.24
CA GLY A 75 -8.78 22.42 -23.53
C GLY A 75 -8.67 22.50 -21.99
N LEU A 76 -8.68 23.73 -21.44
CA LEU A 76 -8.38 24.02 -20.04
C LEU A 76 -9.63 23.97 -19.14
N THR A 77 -10.27 22.82 -19.02
CA THR A 77 -10.98 22.43 -17.78
C THR A 77 -11.33 20.96 -17.85
N LYS A 78 -10.98 20.20 -16.80
CA LYS A 78 -11.27 18.76 -16.54
C LYS A 78 -10.14 17.81 -16.95
N VAL A 79 -9.28 17.54 -15.98
CA VAL A 79 -8.54 16.27 -15.88
C VAL A 79 -9.13 15.56 -14.67
N MET A 80 -9.66 14.34 -14.85
CA MET A 80 -9.62 13.27 -13.84
C MET A 80 -10.34 11.99 -14.30
N HIS A 81 -9.71 10.87 -13.94
CA HIS A 81 -10.12 9.46 -13.95
C HIS A 81 -10.23 8.71 -15.28
N ALA A 82 -9.50 7.59 -15.35
CA ALA A 82 -9.89 6.42 -16.15
C ALA A 82 -9.69 5.15 -15.30
N LEU A 83 -10.78 4.40 -15.16
CA LEU A 83 -10.85 3.08 -14.54
C LEU A 83 -10.26 2.01 -15.49
N SER A 84 -9.62 1.00 -14.90
CA SER A 84 -9.06 -0.15 -15.61
C SER A 84 -10.13 -0.98 -16.32
N GLY A 85 -9.96 -1.26 -17.62
CA GLY A 85 -10.78 -2.22 -18.36
C GLY A 85 -10.13 -2.63 -19.69
N LYS A 86 -9.91 -3.93 -19.88
CA LYS A 86 -9.36 -4.51 -21.12
C LYS A 86 -10.38 -4.41 -22.27
N GLY A 87 -10.00 -3.78 -23.37
CA GLY A 87 -10.77 -3.79 -24.62
C GLY A 87 -10.34 -4.98 -25.51
N ASN A 88 -11.25 -5.93 -25.76
CA ASN A 88 -10.98 -7.07 -26.66
C ASN A 88 -11.14 -6.65 -28.14
N GLY A 89 -10.03 -6.29 -28.80
CA GLY A 89 -9.97 -6.01 -30.23
C GLY A 89 -8.55 -5.87 -30.78
N ARG A 90 -8.38 -5.80 -32.11
CA ARG A 90 -7.08 -5.52 -32.76
C ARG A 90 -6.49 -4.16 -32.34
N SER A 91 -7.35 -3.18 -32.04
CA SER A 91 -6.97 -1.91 -31.39
C SER A 91 -6.46 -2.12 -29.97
N GLY A 92 -7.08 -3.02 -29.21
CA GLY A 92 -6.69 -3.40 -27.85
C GLY A 92 -5.24 -3.91 -27.76
N ARG A 93 -4.75 -4.68 -28.75
CA ARG A 93 -3.35 -5.17 -28.74
C ARG A 93 -2.30 -4.07 -28.97
N VAL A 94 -2.61 -3.05 -29.79
CA VAL A 94 -1.72 -1.89 -30.00
C VAL A 94 -1.78 -0.96 -28.78
N GLN A 95 -2.99 -0.79 -28.23
CA GLN A 95 -3.21 -0.07 -26.97
C GLN A 95 -2.38 -0.74 -25.86
N ASP A 96 -2.50 -2.06 -25.66
CA ASP A 96 -1.75 -2.85 -24.67
C ASP A 96 -0.22 -2.73 -24.83
N ALA A 97 0.29 -2.70 -26.06
CA ALA A 97 1.71 -2.48 -26.33
C ALA A 97 2.16 -1.05 -25.95
N ILE A 98 1.37 -0.03 -26.29
CA ILE A 98 1.64 1.37 -25.89
C ILE A 98 1.52 1.54 -24.37
N TRP A 99 0.52 0.91 -23.73
CA TRP A 99 0.34 0.91 -22.28
C TRP A 99 1.50 0.23 -21.55
N SER A 100 2.01 -0.88 -22.08
CA SER A 100 3.18 -1.59 -21.53
C SER A 100 4.48 -0.78 -21.61
N SER A 101 4.52 0.27 -22.44
CA SER A 101 5.66 1.18 -22.56
C SER A 101 5.59 2.42 -21.65
N MET A 102 4.42 2.72 -21.05
CA MET A 102 4.26 3.84 -20.10
C MET A 102 4.71 3.44 -18.70
N ARG A 103 6.03 3.33 -18.52
CA ARG A 103 6.62 3.08 -17.21
C ARG A 103 6.72 4.40 -16.42
N PRO A 104 6.06 4.54 -15.26
CA PRO A 104 6.23 5.72 -14.41
C PRO A 104 7.69 5.89 -13.99
N LEU A 105 8.15 7.14 -13.95
CA LEU A 105 9.47 7.49 -13.41
C LEU A 105 9.39 7.54 -11.88
N ARG A 106 9.92 6.53 -11.19
CA ARG A 106 10.01 6.52 -9.73
C ARG A 106 10.99 7.59 -9.25
N LEU A 107 10.55 8.43 -8.32
CA LEU A 107 11.35 9.52 -7.74
C LEU A 107 11.88 9.17 -6.34
N THR A 108 11.13 8.41 -5.54
CA THR A 108 11.59 7.97 -4.22
C THR A 108 12.73 6.96 -4.33
N ILE A 109 13.78 7.14 -3.53
CA ILE A 109 15.01 6.34 -3.60
C ILE A 109 14.90 5.06 -2.78
N GLU A 110 14.59 5.20 -1.49
CA GLU A 110 14.53 4.08 -0.55
C GLU A 110 13.35 3.13 -0.83
N ALA A 111 13.46 1.88 -0.38
CA ALA A 111 12.34 0.95 -0.33
C ALA A 111 11.36 1.28 0.81
N GLY A 112 10.14 0.77 0.73
CA GLY A 112 9.15 0.83 1.81
C GLY A 112 7.93 1.71 1.53
N MET A 113 7.34 2.28 2.59
CA MET A 113 6.14 3.11 2.51
C MET A 113 6.52 4.58 2.65
N HIS A 114 6.17 5.37 1.63
CA HIS A 114 6.45 6.80 1.55
C HIS A 114 5.17 7.63 1.67
N SER A 115 5.19 8.70 2.45
CA SER A 115 4.15 9.72 2.50
C SER A 115 4.72 11.01 1.96
N ILE A 116 4.16 11.50 0.85
CA ILE A 116 4.71 12.59 0.07
C ILE A 116 3.86 13.84 0.24
N VAL A 117 4.52 14.96 0.51
CA VAL A 117 3.94 16.30 0.39
C VAL A 117 4.80 17.06 -0.60
N MET A 118 4.21 17.47 -1.72
CA MET A 118 4.87 18.28 -2.74
C MET A 118 4.44 19.74 -2.59
N ASP A 119 5.36 20.66 -2.81
CA ASP A 119 5.06 22.08 -2.81
C ASP A 119 4.25 22.48 -4.06
N GLU A 120 3.60 23.65 -4.02
CA GLU A 120 2.74 24.11 -5.12
C GLU A 120 3.51 24.31 -6.43
N SER A 121 4.82 24.61 -6.37
CA SER A 121 5.65 24.80 -7.55
C SER A 121 6.17 23.48 -8.17
N CYS A 122 5.91 22.33 -7.53
CA CYS A 122 6.44 21.03 -7.94
C CYS A 122 7.98 21.00 -8.08
N GLN A 123 8.68 21.78 -7.27
CA GLN A 123 10.15 21.83 -7.23
C GLN A 123 10.72 21.13 -6.02
N ILE A 124 9.96 21.05 -4.93
CA ILE A 124 10.39 20.49 -3.65
C ILE A 124 9.33 19.52 -3.15
N PHE A 125 9.77 18.40 -2.58
CA PHE A 125 8.87 17.52 -1.84
C PHE A 125 9.49 17.02 -0.54
N VAL A 126 8.62 16.80 0.44
CA VAL A 126 8.93 16.11 1.68
C VAL A 126 8.54 14.65 1.52
N ASP A 127 9.49 13.76 1.79
CA ASP A 127 9.29 12.31 1.87
C ASP A 127 9.40 11.84 3.31
N THR A 128 8.26 11.50 3.92
CA THR A 128 8.21 10.80 5.20
C THR A 128 8.09 9.30 4.93
N SER A 129 9.19 8.56 5.13
CA SER A 129 9.26 7.14 4.74
C SER A 129 9.84 6.25 5.82
N SER A 130 9.46 4.98 5.75
CA SER A 130 9.92 3.92 6.65
C SER A 130 9.95 2.57 5.92
N ASP A 131 10.67 1.62 6.50
CA ASP A 131 10.66 0.21 6.09
C ASP A 131 10.58 -0.67 7.35
N LEU A 132 10.55 -2.00 7.20
CA LEU A 132 10.45 -2.96 8.29
C LEU A 132 11.57 -2.81 9.33
N ASP A 133 12.79 -2.50 8.90
CA ASP A 133 13.99 -2.36 9.73
C ASP A 133 14.45 -0.89 9.87
N ARG A 134 13.79 0.03 9.16
CA ARG A 134 14.12 1.45 9.17
C ARG A 134 12.98 2.27 9.76
N PRO A 135 13.17 2.87 10.94
CA PRO A 135 12.20 3.80 11.52
C PRO A 135 11.81 4.93 10.58
N THR A 136 10.63 5.51 10.84
CA THR A 136 10.13 6.65 10.08
C THR A 136 11.12 7.81 10.15
N SER A 137 11.43 8.37 8.98
CA SER A 137 12.29 9.55 8.84
C SER A 137 11.73 10.44 7.73
N SER A 138 11.95 11.74 7.85
CA SER A 138 11.48 12.72 6.86
C SER A 138 12.67 13.36 6.16
N ARG A 139 12.62 13.43 4.83
CA ARG A 139 13.67 14.05 3.99
C ARG A 139 13.05 15.07 3.04
N ILE A 140 13.76 16.15 2.79
CA ILE A 140 13.34 17.18 1.84
C ILE A 140 14.21 17.09 0.60
N TYR A 141 13.59 16.91 -0.55
CA TYR A 141 14.26 16.78 -1.84
C TYR A 141 13.88 17.92 -2.77
N GLU A 142 14.86 18.41 -3.51
CA GLU A 142 14.68 19.30 -4.67
C GLU A 142 14.68 18.45 -5.95
N LEU A 143 13.67 18.67 -6.79
CA LEU A 143 13.54 18.05 -8.10
C LEU A 143 14.37 18.82 -9.14
N PRO A 144 15.10 18.13 -10.04
CA PRO A 144 15.75 18.80 -11.14
C PRO A 144 14.71 19.44 -12.08
N TYR A 145 15.14 20.47 -12.82
CA TYR A 145 14.29 21.13 -13.81
C TYR A 145 13.93 20.17 -14.95
N GLU A 146 14.91 19.46 -15.51
CA GLU A 146 14.68 18.42 -16.52
C GLU A 146 14.53 17.05 -15.87
N ILE A 147 13.30 16.51 -15.86
CA ILE A 147 13.00 15.18 -15.31
C ILE A 147 12.83 14.11 -16.40
N TRP A 148 12.70 14.52 -17.67
CA TRP A 148 12.44 13.63 -18.81
C TRP A 148 13.67 13.35 -19.67
N ASP A 149 14.81 13.95 -19.35
CA ASP A 149 16.05 13.67 -20.05
C ASP A 149 16.51 12.23 -19.75
N SER A 150 16.46 11.36 -20.75
CA SER A 150 16.89 9.98 -20.64
C SER A 150 18.41 9.81 -20.73
N SER A 151 19.15 10.87 -21.09
CA SER A 151 20.60 10.82 -21.26
C SER A 151 21.37 10.95 -19.93
N THR A 152 20.73 11.51 -18.90
CA THR A 152 21.28 11.64 -17.55
C THR A 152 20.42 10.89 -16.53
N PRO A 153 21.02 10.12 -15.60
CA PRO A 153 20.28 9.55 -14.49
C PRO A 153 19.66 10.65 -13.65
N LEU A 154 18.35 10.54 -13.37
CA LEU A 154 17.67 11.47 -12.47
C LEU A 154 18.38 11.48 -11.11
N SER A 155 18.85 12.67 -10.70
CA SER A 155 19.51 12.89 -9.41
C SER A 155 18.70 13.88 -8.59
N LEU A 156 18.12 13.40 -7.48
CA LEU A 156 17.46 14.27 -6.51
C LEU A 156 18.48 14.91 -5.59
N LYS A 157 18.35 16.21 -5.35
CA LYS A 157 19.18 16.92 -4.37
C LYS A 157 18.51 16.86 -3.01
N LEU A 158 19.10 16.10 -2.09
CA LEU A 158 18.70 16.10 -0.68
C LEU A 158 19.05 17.45 -0.05
N ILE A 159 18.04 18.19 0.40
CA ILE A 159 18.21 19.49 1.06
C ILE A 159 18.42 19.28 2.56
N TYR A 160 17.53 18.52 3.21
CA TYR A 160 17.53 18.30 4.66
C TYR A 160 17.07 16.89 5.02
N THR A 161 17.59 16.37 6.13
CA THR A 161 17.00 15.23 6.84
C THR A 161 16.40 15.75 8.14
N LEU A 162 15.09 15.59 8.29
CA LEU A 162 14.35 15.90 9.51
C LEU A 162 14.30 14.63 10.36
N PHE A 163 14.73 14.75 11.61
CA PHE A 163 14.63 13.70 12.62
C PHE A 163 13.59 14.10 13.65
N ASP A 164 12.75 13.15 14.07
CA ASP A 164 12.02 13.22 15.34
C ASP A 164 13.00 13.02 16.50
N ALA A 165 13.97 13.92 16.65
CA ALA A 165 14.54 14.17 17.96
C ALA A 165 13.59 15.18 18.61
N ILE A 166 12.50 14.69 19.20
CA ILE A 166 11.76 15.46 20.19
C ILE A 166 12.73 15.63 21.34
N HIS A 167 13.40 16.79 21.39
CA HIS A 167 14.14 17.21 22.58
C HIS A 167 13.14 17.32 23.74
N GLU A 168 13.60 17.24 24.98
CA GLU A 168 12.71 17.34 26.17
C GLU A 168 11.86 18.62 26.19
N ASP A 169 12.22 19.62 25.38
CA ASP A 169 11.53 20.90 25.21
C ASP A 169 10.59 20.99 23.99
N ASN A 170 10.29 19.86 23.30
CA ASN A 170 9.48 19.82 22.07
C ASN A 170 10.09 20.57 20.86
N SER A 171 11.36 20.96 20.89
CA SER A 171 12.02 21.55 19.72
C SER A 171 12.33 20.49 18.66
N LEU A 172 12.24 20.89 17.38
CA LEU A 172 12.62 20.07 16.22
C LEU A 172 14.02 20.47 15.77
N SER A 173 14.96 19.52 15.77
CA SER A 173 16.27 19.73 15.16
C SER A 173 16.31 19.21 13.72
N ALA A 174 16.53 20.12 12.76
CA ALA A 174 16.96 19.76 11.41
C ALA A 174 18.49 19.62 11.42
N LEU A 175 19.02 18.43 11.11
CA LEU A 175 20.45 18.25 10.96
C LEU A 175 20.83 18.49 9.48
N PRO A 176 21.90 19.27 9.20
CA PRO A 176 22.49 19.28 7.87
C PRO A 176 22.94 17.88 7.46
N LEU A 177 22.95 17.62 6.15
CA LEU A 177 23.39 16.39 5.45
C LEU A 177 24.23 15.41 6.29
N GLY A 178 23.66 14.25 6.64
CA GLY A 178 24.35 13.16 7.34
C GLY A 178 23.46 11.94 7.61
N GLN A 179 24.08 10.76 7.75
CA GLN A 179 23.40 9.56 8.23
C GLN A 179 22.94 9.77 9.69
N PRO A 180 21.76 9.25 10.09
CA PRO A 180 21.35 9.26 11.48
C PRO A 180 22.42 8.60 12.35
N GLN A 181 22.99 9.37 13.29
CA GLN A 181 23.63 8.75 14.45
C GLN A 181 22.50 8.24 15.34
N LEU A 182 22.22 6.92 15.26
CA LEU A 182 21.32 6.21 16.17
C LEU A 182 21.71 6.46 17.65
N ASP A 183 22.99 6.79 17.88
CA ASP A 183 23.61 7.11 19.17
C ASP A 183 23.12 8.43 19.80
N GLY A 184 22.28 9.22 19.12
CA GLY A 184 21.66 10.45 19.65
C GLY A 184 20.15 10.34 19.95
N LEU A 185 19.50 9.24 19.55
CA LEU A 185 18.05 9.10 19.75
C LEU A 185 17.70 8.82 21.23
N PRO A 186 16.55 9.33 21.75
CA PRO A 186 16.04 8.99 23.07
C PRO A 186 15.96 7.47 23.27
N SER A 187 16.11 7.01 24.52
CA SER A 187 16.17 5.57 24.87
C SER A 187 15.02 4.73 24.30
N GLY A 188 13.82 5.29 24.20
CA GLY A 188 12.65 4.65 23.59
C GLY A 188 12.81 4.37 22.10
N ALA A 189 13.39 5.29 21.33
CA ALA A 189 13.61 5.10 19.90
C ALA A 189 14.69 4.03 19.60
N ARG A 190 15.71 3.90 20.46
CA ARG A 190 16.69 2.81 20.37
C ARG A 190 16.08 1.46 20.73
N LEU A 191 15.23 1.41 21.75
CA LEU A 191 14.54 0.18 22.14
C LEU A 191 13.60 -0.30 21.03
N LEU A 192 12.89 0.63 20.38
CA LEU A 192 12.07 0.32 19.21
C LEU A 192 12.93 -0.18 18.05
N ALA A 193 14.07 0.46 17.75
CA ALA A 193 14.98 0.02 16.68
C ALA A 193 15.56 -1.39 16.90
N SER A 194 15.61 -1.87 18.15
CA SER A 194 16.05 -3.23 18.48
C SER A 194 15.00 -4.32 18.22
N LEU A 195 13.75 -3.93 17.92
CA LEU A 195 12.67 -4.87 17.69
C LEU A 195 12.94 -5.67 16.40
N PRO A 196 12.79 -7.00 16.42
CA PRO A 196 12.98 -7.77 15.22
C PRO A 196 11.75 -7.61 14.30
N PRO A 197 11.96 -7.29 13.01
CA PRO A 197 10.87 -7.12 12.05
C PRO A 197 10.14 -8.44 11.79
N PRO A 198 8.87 -8.40 11.35
CA PRO A 198 8.21 -9.58 10.83
C PRO A 198 8.83 -10.03 9.51
N GLU A 199 8.68 -11.31 9.21
CA GLU A 199 8.93 -11.83 7.87
C GLU A 199 7.69 -11.60 7.00
N LEU A 200 7.85 -10.94 5.86
CA LEU A 200 6.79 -10.84 4.86
C LEU A 200 6.84 -12.05 3.95
N ILE A 201 5.74 -12.79 3.87
CA ILE A 201 5.60 -13.95 3.00
C ILE A 201 4.43 -13.76 2.05
N SER A 202 4.48 -14.46 0.92
CA SER A 202 3.36 -14.53 -0.03
C SER A 202 3.02 -15.98 -0.34
N PHE A 203 1.74 -16.24 -0.62
CA PHE A 203 1.23 -17.56 -0.97
C PHE A 203 -0.09 -17.43 -1.75
N PRO A 204 -0.44 -18.42 -2.58
CA PRO A 204 -1.70 -18.38 -3.33
C PRO A 204 -2.91 -18.60 -2.40
N THR A 205 -4.05 -18.06 -2.80
CA THR A 205 -5.37 -18.47 -2.27
C THR A 205 -5.60 -19.96 -2.49
N SER A 206 -6.55 -20.56 -1.75
CA SER A 206 -6.85 -22.00 -1.86
C SER A 206 -7.33 -22.43 -3.24
N ASP A 207 -7.93 -21.53 -4.01
CA ASP A 207 -8.35 -21.71 -5.40
C ASP A 207 -7.26 -21.33 -6.43
N GLY A 208 -6.10 -20.84 -5.97
CA GLY A 208 -5.00 -20.40 -6.82
C GLY A 208 -5.27 -19.12 -7.63
N ALA A 209 -6.41 -18.45 -7.41
CA ALA A 209 -6.81 -17.30 -8.21
C ALA A 209 -6.00 -16.04 -7.91
N GLU A 210 -5.55 -15.87 -6.66
CA GLU A 210 -4.86 -14.66 -6.20
C GLU A 210 -3.65 -15.00 -5.34
N THR A 211 -2.72 -14.04 -5.24
CA THR A 211 -1.62 -14.09 -4.25
C THR A 211 -1.98 -13.25 -3.04
N LEU A 212 -1.88 -13.84 -1.85
CA LEU A 212 -2.05 -13.18 -0.56
C LEU A 212 -0.68 -12.81 0.02
N HIS A 213 -0.66 -11.71 0.78
CA HIS A 213 0.53 -11.26 1.51
C HIS A 213 0.29 -11.36 3.02
N ALA A 214 1.29 -11.82 3.76
CA ALA A 214 1.23 -11.96 5.21
C ALA A 214 2.50 -11.46 5.90
N ALA A 215 2.33 -10.89 7.09
CA ALA A 215 3.41 -10.55 8.02
C ALA A 215 3.44 -11.56 9.16
N VAL A 216 4.58 -12.25 9.34
CA VAL A 216 4.77 -13.34 10.30
C VAL A 216 5.77 -12.93 11.38
N TYR A 217 5.31 -12.90 12.62
CA TYR A 217 6.11 -12.61 13.80
C TYR A 217 6.43 -13.92 14.50
N ARG A 218 7.68 -14.38 14.41
CA ARG A 218 8.11 -15.64 15.03
C ARG A 218 8.69 -15.40 16.42
N PRO A 219 8.38 -16.24 17.42
CA PRO A 219 9.06 -16.23 18.71
C PRO A 219 10.57 -16.36 18.55
N ASN A 220 11.33 -15.93 19.56
CA ASN A 220 12.78 -16.13 19.55
C ASN A 220 13.10 -17.63 19.73
N PRO A 221 13.72 -18.31 18.75
CA PRO A 221 13.96 -19.73 18.84
C PRO A 221 14.97 -20.12 19.92
N ARG A 222 15.80 -19.18 20.40
CA ARG A 222 16.70 -19.41 21.54
C ARG A 222 15.96 -19.55 22.86
N ILE A 223 14.73 -19.02 22.96
CA ILE A 223 13.91 -19.05 24.17
C ILE A 223 12.84 -20.15 24.08
N PHE A 224 12.18 -20.26 22.93
CA PHE A 224 11.01 -21.12 22.75
C PHE A 224 11.28 -22.39 21.92
N GLY A 225 12.54 -22.63 21.52
CA GLY A 225 12.89 -23.67 20.57
C GLY A 225 12.49 -23.32 19.13
N PRO A 226 12.73 -24.21 18.15
CA PRO A 226 12.52 -23.92 16.73
C PRO A 226 11.04 -23.90 16.29
N GLY A 227 10.10 -24.21 17.18
CA GLY A 227 8.69 -24.45 16.86
C GLY A 227 8.39 -25.95 16.69
N PRO A 228 7.19 -26.32 16.19
CA PRO A 228 6.11 -25.42 15.74
C PRO A 228 5.47 -24.64 16.91
N TYR A 229 5.12 -23.37 16.66
CA TYR A 229 4.59 -22.47 17.69
C TYR A 229 3.05 -22.46 17.69
N PRO A 230 2.38 -22.20 18.84
CA PRO A 230 0.97 -21.83 18.82
C PRO A 230 0.79 -20.53 18.02
N LEU A 231 -0.29 -20.44 17.24
CA LEU A 231 -0.54 -19.34 16.31
C LEU A 231 -1.64 -18.41 16.82
N VAL A 232 -1.44 -17.10 16.62
CA VAL A 232 -2.47 -16.09 16.76
C VAL A 232 -2.64 -15.33 15.44
N CYS A 233 -3.81 -15.45 14.83
CA CYS A 233 -4.21 -14.69 13.64
C CYS A 233 -4.77 -13.32 14.06
N ALA A 234 -4.05 -12.25 13.73
CA ALA A 234 -4.47 -10.87 13.96
C ALA A 234 -5.19 -10.32 12.72
N VAL A 235 -6.52 -10.37 12.72
CA VAL A 235 -7.34 -10.09 11.53
C VAL A 235 -7.93 -8.69 11.54
N TYR A 236 -8.01 -8.09 10.35
CA TYR A 236 -8.96 -7.01 10.05
C TYR A 236 -9.83 -7.45 8.88
N GLY A 237 -9.22 -7.62 7.69
CA GLY A 237 -9.82 -8.33 6.55
C GLY A 237 -11.01 -7.67 5.85
N GLY A 238 -11.42 -6.47 6.30
CA GLY A 238 -12.45 -5.67 5.65
C GLY A 238 -11.93 -4.75 4.54
N PRO A 239 -12.84 -4.15 3.76
CA PRO A 239 -12.52 -3.19 2.71
C PRO A 239 -11.81 -1.94 3.24
N HIS A 240 -11.18 -1.20 2.33
CA HIS A 240 -10.45 0.05 2.59
C HIS A 240 -9.21 -0.04 3.50
N VAL A 241 -8.86 -1.23 4.01
CA VAL A 241 -7.70 -1.42 4.87
C VAL A 241 -6.70 -2.40 4.25
N GLN A 242 -5.43 -2.05 4.34
CA GLN A 242 -4.29 -2.95 4.11
C GLN A 242 -3.52 -3.06 5.42
N ARG A 243 -3.25 -4.28 5.90
CA ARG A 243 -2.51 -4.53 7.15
C ARG A 243 -1.09 -5.01 6.91
N VAL A 244 -0.73 -5.45 5.71
CA VAL A 244 0.59 -6.01 5.39
C VAL A 244 1.27 -5.09 4.37
N ASN A 245 2.35 -4.44 4.80
CA ASN A 245 3.15 -3.52 4.00
C ASN A 245 4.58 -3.42 4.55
N ARG A 246 5.47 -2.77 3.80
CA ARG A 246 6.86 -2.52 4.17
C ARG A 246 7.00 -1.20 4.91
N SER A 247 6.51 -1.16 6.15
CA SER A 247 6.63 0.02 7.01
C SER A 247 7.10 -0.32 8.41
N TRP A 248 7.70 0.66 9.09
CA TRP A 248 8.16 0.51 10.46
C TRP A 248 7.03 0.18 11.44
N SER A 249 5.79 0.62 11.11
CA SER A 249 4.61 0.30 11.90
C SER A 249 4.35 -1.21 12.02
N GLN A 250 4.84 -2.03 11.07
CA GLN A 250 4.82 -3.48 11.20
C GLN A 250 5.78 -3.95 12.28
N CYS A 251 7.00 -3.42 12.32
CA CYS A 251 7.98 -3.79 13.34
C CYS A 251 7.56 -3.29 14.73
N ALA A 252 7.10 -2.03 14.80
CA ALA A 252 6.61 -1.39 16.00
C ALA A 252 5.15 -1.78 16.38
N ASP A 253 4.63 -2.90 15.88
CA ASP A 253 3.34 -3.43 16.35
C ASP A 253 3.50 -4.06 17.74
N MET A 254 3.25 -3.27 18.78
CA MET A 254 3.50 -3.67 20.16
C MET A 254 2.64 -4.85 20.62
N ARG A 255 1.46 -5.06 20.02
CA ARG A 255 0.63 -6.22 20.34
C ARG A 255 1.23 -7.50 19.75
N ALA A 256 1.63 -7.46 18.49
CA ALA A 256 2.32 -8.58 17.85
C ALA A 256 3.65 -8.90 18.55
N GLN A 257 4.45 -7.88 18.86
CA GLN A 257 5.72 -8.04 19.58
C GLN A 257 5.50 -8.63 20.98
N ARG A 258 4.44 -8.21 21.69
CA ARG A 258 4.12 -8.76 23.00
C ARG A 258 3.72 -10.23 22.93
N LEU A 259 2.79 -10.60 22.06
CA LEU A 259 2.35 -11.99 21.89
C LEU A 259 3.52 -12.91 21.50
N ARG A 260 4.36 -12.44 20.58
CA ARG A 260 5.61 -13.09 20.22
C ARG A 260 6.55 -13.31 21.40
N SER A 261 6.73 -12.30 22.26
CA SER A 261 7.57 -12.41 23.46
C SER A 261 7.07 -13.46 24.46
N LEU A 262 5.79 -13.84 24.35
CA LEU A 262 5.14 -14.88 25.16
C LEU A 262 5.15 -16.26 24.48
N GLY A 263 5.80 -16.41 23.33
CA GLY A 263 5.94 -17.70 22.64
C GLY A 263 4.90 -17.99 21.56
N PHE A 264 4.04 -17.02 21.21
CA PHE A 264 3.08 -17.17 20.11
C PHE A 264 3.67 -16.72 18.78
N CYS A 265 3.50 -17.51 17.72
CA CYS A 265 3.62 -16.97 16.38
C CYS A 265 2.40 -16.09 16.09
N VAL A 266 2.61 -14.90 15.53
CA VAL A 266 1.51 -14.01 15.13
C VAL A 266 1.54 -13.85 13.62
N VAL A 267 0.38 -13.95 12.98
CA VAL A 267 0.23 -13.67 11.56
C VAL A 267 -0.82 -12.59 11.32
N LYS A 268 -0.50 -11.65 10.44
CA LYS A 268 -1.47 -10.78 9.77
C LYS A 268 -1.50 -11.22 8.31
N CYS A 269 -2.68 -11.45 7.74
CA CYS A 269 -2.84 -11.80 6.33
C CYS A 269 -3.87 -10.85 5.70
N ASP A 270 -3.47 -10.19 4.62
CA ASP A 270 -4.39 -9.40 3.81
C ASP A 270 -5.12 -10.33 2.83
N ASN A 271 -6.35 -10.71 3.21
CA ASN A 271 -7.26 -11.52 2.40
C ASN A 271 -7.89 -10.73 1.25
N ARG A 272 -8.52 -11.43 0.30
CA ARG A 272 -9.40 -10.81 -0.71
C ARG A 272 -10.43 -9.91 -0.03
N GLY A 273 -10.67 -8.74 -0.61
CA GLY A 273 -11.45 -7.68 0.02
C GLY A 273 -10.61 -6.56 0.65
N SER A 274 -9.35 -6.80 0.99
CA SER A 274 -8.46 -5.74 1.50
C SER A 274 -8.03 -4.75 0.39
N SER A 275 -7.55 -3.58 0.81
CA SER A 275 -7.22 -2.46 -0.09
C SER A 275 -5.87 -2.60 -0.79
N ARG A 276 -5.57 -1.66 -1.70
CA ARG A 276 -4.28 -1.52 -2.44
C ARG A 276 -3.93 -2.71 -3.36
N ARG A 277 -4.96 -3.39 -3.88
CA ARG A 277 -4.84 -4.56 -4.77
C ARG A 277 -5.76 -4.49 -6.01
N GLY A 278 -6.37 -3.34 -6.26
CA GLY A 278 -7.29 -3.11 -7.36
C GLY A 278 -8.73 -3.51 -7.05
N ILE A 279 -9.67 -3.01 -7.86
CA ILE A 279 -11.10 -3.18 -7.60
C ILE A 279 -11.56 -4.63 -7.70
N VAL A 280 -10.92 -5.45 -8.54
CA VAL A 280 -11.25 -6.88 -8.66
C VAL A 280 -10.95 -7.62 -7.35
N PHE A 281 -9.82 -7.31 -6.72
CA PHE A 281 -9.43 -7.92 -5.45
C PHE A 281 -10.29 -7.40 -4.28
N GLU A 282 -10.59 -6.10 -4.24
CA GLU A 282 -11.41 -5.49 -3.18
C GLU A 282 -12.89 -5.92 -3.27
N SER A 283 -13.46 -5.98 -4.48
CA SER A 283 -14.88 -6.32 -4.68
C SER A 283 -15.19 -7.81 -4.61
N ALA A 284 -14.18 -8.68 -4.46
CA ALA A 284 -14.36 -10.13 -4.37
C ALA A 284 -15.35 -10.54 -3.24
N ILE A 285 -15.40 -9.76 -2.16
CA ILE A 285 -16.26 -9.98 -0.98
C ILE A 285 -17.63 -9.30 -1.10
N SER A 286 -17.90 -8.56 -2.18
CA SER A 286 -19.17 -7.87 -2.39
C SER A 286 -20.35 -8.85 -2.31
N ARG A 287 -21.38 -8.43 -1.56
CA ARG A 287 -22.60 -9.16 -1.21
C ARG A 287 -22.38 -10.47 -0.45
N ARG A 288 -21.15 -10.73 0.00
CA ARG A 288 -20.72 -12.03 0.54
C ARG A 288 -19.66 -11.87 1.64
N LEU A 289 -19.75 -10.79 2.41
CA LEU A 289 -18.87 -10.52 3.56
C LEU A 289 -18.83 -11.71 4.52
N GLY A 290 -17.64 -11.99 5.08
CA GLY A 290 -17.40 -13.07 6.03
C GLY A 290 -17.40 -14.48 5.42
N ARG A 291 -17.09 -14.60 4.11
CA ARG A 291 -17.00 -15.89 3.41
C ARG A 291 -15.61 -16.12 2.83
N LEU A 292 -15.21 -15.36 1.81
CA LEU A 292 -13.89 -15.55 1.18
C LEU A 292 -12.77 -15.18 2.14
N GLU A 293 -12.99 -14.19 2.99
CA GLU A 293 -12.03 -13.75 4.00
C GLU A 293 -11.66 -14.89 4.94
N VAL A 294 -12.66 -15.67 5.40
CA VAL A 294 -12.41 -16.83 6.27
C VAL A 294 -11.56 -17.89 5.55
N LEU A 295 -11.87 -18.19 4.28
CA LEU A 295 -11.09 -19.16 3.49
C LEU A 295 -9.64 -18.72 3.30
N ASP A 296 -9.41 -17.43 3.09
CA ASP A 296 -8.08 -16.86 2.92
C ASP A 296 -7.28 -16.85 4.24
N GLN A 297 -7.94 -16.61 5.38
CA GLN A 297 -7.30 -16.76 6.70
C GLN A 297 -6.98 -18.24 7.01
N VAL A 298 -7.85 -19.18 6.66
CA VAL A 298 -7.57 -20.63 6.76
C VAL A 298 -6.38 -21.02 5.87
N ALA A 299 -6.30 -20.46 4.65
CA ALA A 299 -5.15 -20.67 3.77
C ALA A 299 -3.84 -20.17 4.41
N ALA A 300 -3.86 -19.03 5.10
CA ALA A 300 -2.70 -18.53 5.82
C ALA A 300 -2.22 -19.50 6.91
N VAL A 301 -3.15 -20.03 7.73
CA VAL A 301 -2.83 -21.05 8.75
C VAL A 301 -2.20 -22.27 8.10
N ARG A 302 -2.84 -22.82 7.06
CA ARG A 302 -2.35 -24.00 6.33
C ARG A 302 -0.94 -23.79 5.77
N GLN A 303 -0.67 -22.63 5.19
CA GLN A 303 0.64 -22.31 4.60
C GLN A 303 1.74 -22.24 5.66
N LEU A 304 1.45 -21.68 6.83
CA LEU A 304 2.41 -21.68 7.94
C LEU A 304 2.63 -23.07 8.54
N THR A 305 1.59 -23.90 8.60
CA THR A 305 1.71 -25.31 9.05
C THR A 305 2.57 -26.11 8.08
N LEU A 306 2.35 -25.97 6.77
CA LEU A 306 3.16 -26.66 5.74
C LEU A 306 4.63 -26.27 5.79
N ARG A 307 4.95 -25.04 6.20
CA ARG A 307 6.32 -24.57 6.42
C ARG A 307 6.92 -25.04 7.76
N GLY A 308 6.18 -25.78 8.57
CA GLY A 308 6.61 -26.24 9.89
C GLY A 308 6.72 -25.15 10.94
N ILE A 309 6.16 -23.95 10.68
CA ILE A 309 6.30 -22.79 11.57
C ILE A 309 5.33 -22.89 12.75
N VAL A 310 4.11 -23.38 12.51
CA VAL A 310 3.01 -23.31 13.48
C VAL A 310 2.34 -24.65 13.70
N ASP A 311 1.84 -24.81 14.92
CA ASP A 311 1.05 -25.95 15.37
C ASP A 311 -0.42 -25.72 15.03
N SER A 312 -0.91 -26.45 14.04
CA SER A 312 -2.30 -26.32 13.56
C SER A 312 -3.37 -26.70 14.61
N SER A 313 -2.99 -27.37 15.70
CA SER A 313 -3.93 -27.70 16.78
C SER A 313 -4.15 -26.56 17.80
N ARG A 314 -3.33 -25.50 17.72
CA ARG A 314 -3.35 -24.36 18.66
C ARG A 314 -3.38 -23.03 17.92
N VAL A 315 -4.52 -22.70 17.33
CA VAL A 315 -4.71 -21.48 16.55
C VAL A 315 -5.81 -20.61 17.18
N GLY A 316 -5.43 -19.42 17.62
CA GLY A 316 -6.36 -18.38 18.05
C GLY A 316 -6.55 -17.32 16.98
N VAL A 317 -7.68 -16.62 16.99
CA VAL A 317 -7.96 -15.46 16.11
C VAL A 317 -8.43 -14.27 16.94
N TYR A 318 -8.01 -13.06 16.58
CA TYR A 318 -8.58 -11.84 17.16
C TYR A 318 -8.64 -10.68 16.18
N GLY A 319 -9.57 -9.77 16.42
CA GLY A 319 -9.70 -8.53 15.66
C GLY A 319 -10.68 -7.54 16.29
N TRP A 320 -10.69 -6.32 15.75
CA TRP A 320 -11.59 -5.23 16.17
C TRP A 320 -12.40 -4.70 14.98
N SER A 321 -13.63 -4.22 15.23
CA SER A 321 -14.53 -3.70 14.18
C SER A 321 -14.81 -4.81 13.15
N TYR A 322 -14.52 -4.59 11.86
CA TYR A 322 -14.60 -5.66 10.85
C TYR A 322 -13.74 -6.87 11.23
N GLY A 323 -12.58 -6.65 11.86
CA GLY A 323 -11.75 -7.74 12.38
C GLY A 323 -12.44 -8.53 13.51
N GLY A 324 -13.29 -7.89 14.30
CA GLY A 324 -14.10 -8.58 15.31
C GLY A 324 -15.16 -9.45 14.64
N TYR A 325 -15.86 -8.89 13.65
CA TYR A 325 -16.76 -9.65 12.78
C TYR A 325 -16.05 -10.85 12.15
N LEU A 326 -14.91 -10.64 11.51
CA LEU A 326 -14.15 -11.72 10.87
C LEU A 326 -13.63 -12.77 11.87
N ALA A 327 -13.21 -12.37 13.07
CA ALA A 327 -12.84 -13.30 14.13
C ALA A 327 -14.03 -14.19 14.53
N ALA A 328 -15.22 -13.60 14.71
CA ALA A 328 -16.45 -14.37 14.99
C ALA A 328 -16.82 -15.29 13.80
N MET A 329 -16.68 -14.81 12.57
CA MET A 329 -16.94 -15.60 11.36
C MET A 329 -15.95 -16.76 11.19
N CYS A 330 -14.68 -16.59 11.55
CA CYS A 330 -13.69 -17.67 11.57
C CYS A 330 -14.10 -18.77 12.57
N MET A 331 -14.51 -18.40 13.79
CA MET A 331 -15.01 -19.37 14.78
C MET A 331 -16.28 -20.07 14.32
N ALA A 332 -17.19 -19.36 13.64
CA ALA A 332 -18.47 -19.92 13.19
C ALA A 332 -18.35 -20.80 11.93
N ARG A 333 -17.42 -20.48 11.02
CA ARG A 333 -17.31 -21.15 9.71
C ARG A 333 -16.11 -22.07 9.56
N ALA A 334 -15.10 -21.95 10.41
CA ALA A 334 -13.92 -22.82 10.41
C ALA A 334 -13.54 -23.27 11.84
N PRO A 335 -14.48 -23.85 12.62
CA PRO A 335 -14.23 -24.26 14.01
C PRO A 335 -13.15 -25.34 14.12
N ASP A 336 -12.94 -26.13 13.07
CA ASP A 336 -11.88 -27.16 13.03
C ASP A 336 -10.47 -26.55 12.89
N VAL A 337 -10.37 -25.26 12.53
CA VAL A 337 -9.10 -24.54 12.37
C VAL A 337 -8.83 -23.63 13.55
N PHE A 338 -9.83 -22.90 14.05
CA PHE A 338 -9.66 -21.88 15.09
C PHE A 338 -10.17 -22.38 16.45
N SER A 339 -9.26 -22.58 17.40
CA SER A 339 -9.55 -23.10 18.74
C SER A 339 -10.12 -22.05 19.69
N CYS A 340 -9.82 -20.77 19.48
CA CYS A 340 -10.36 -19.67 20.27
C CYS A 340 -10.41 -18.35 19.49
N GLY A 341 -11.34 -17.47 19.87
CA GLY A 341 -11.59 -16.20 19.19
C GLY A 341 -11.81 -15.05 20.16
N VAL A 342 -11.19 -13.89 19.88
CA VAL A 342 -11.47 -12.63 20.58
C VAL A 342 -12.05 -11.61 19.59
N SER A 343 -13.35 -11.35 19.73
CA SER A 343 -14.12 -10.48 18.83
C SER A 343 -14.40 -9.13 19.50
N GLY A 344 -13.64 -8.09 19.14
CA GLY A 344 -13.80 -6.73 19.67
C GLY A 344 -14.72 -5.86 18.80
N ALA A 345 -15.77 -5.28 19.39
CA ALA A 345 -16.74 -4.40 18.71
C ALA A 345 -17.17 -4.89 17.31
N PRO A 346 -17.63 -6.16 17.17
CA PRO A 346 -18.02 -6.71 15.88
C PRO A 346 -19.30 -6.06 15.35
N VAL A 347 -19.43 -6.00 14.02
CA VAL A 347 -20.75 -5.91 13.39
C VAL A 347 -21.39 -7.29 13.49
N THR A 348 -22.48 -7.41 14.25
CA THR A 348 -23.23 -8.67 14.41
C THR A 348 -24.50 -8.74 13.57
N SER A 349 -25.00 -7.59 13.12
CA SER A 349 -26.14 -7.46 12.22
C SER A 349 -25.94 -6.27 11.29
N TRP A 350 -25.98 -6.50 9.97
CA TRP A 350 -25.69 -5.47 8.96
C TRP A 350 -26.82 -4.45 8.80
N ASP A 351 -28.05 -4.81 9.13
CA ASP A 351 -29.20 -3.88 9.19
C ASP A 351 -29.09 -2.85 10.33
N GLY A 352 -28.25 -3.11 11.33
CA GLY A 352 -27.91 -2.18 12.41
C GLY A 352 -26.73 -1.24 12.09
N TYR A 353 -26.16 -1.32 10.88
CA TYR A 353 -25.03 -0.49 10.44
C TYR A 353 -25.47 0.54 9.40
N ASP A 354 -24.64 1.57 9.16
CA ASP A 354 -25.04 2.70 8.32
C ASP A 354 -25.27 2.31 6.85
N THR A 355 -26.08 3.12 6.16
CA THR A 355 -26.43 2.90 4.75
C THR A 355 -25.23 3.00 3.82
N HIS A 356 -24.32 3.95 4.06
CA HIS A 356 -23.19 4.23 3.16
C HIS A 356 -22.27 3.02 3.02
N TYR A 357 -21.95 2.37 4.15
CA TYR A 357 -21.12 1.19 4.17
C TYR A 357 -21.91 -0.04 3.71
N THR A 358 -23.08 -0.29 4.30
CA THR A 358 -23.81 -1.55 4.09
C THR A 358 -24.30 -1.68 2.64
N GLU A 359 -24.92 -0.63 2.06
CA GLU A 359 -25.44 -0.69 0.68
C GLU A 359 -24.33 -0.84 -0.38
N ARG A 360 -23.11 -0.41 -0.08
CA ARG A 360 -21.96 -0.56 -0.98
C ARG A 360 -21.46 -2.01 -1.03
N TYR A 361 -21.51 -2.72 0.10
CA TYR A 361 -20.86 -4.03 0.26
C TYR A 361 -21.81 -5.21 0.41
N MET A 362 -23.09 -5.00 0.68
CA MET A 362 -24.14 -6.02 0.81
C MET A 362 -25.20 -5.89 -0.27
#